data_AF-A0A6N9SI13-F1
#
_entry.id   AF-A0A6N9SI13-F1
#
_cell.length_a   1.000
_cell.length_b   1.000
_cell.length_c   1.000
_cell.angle_alpha   90.00
_cell.angle_beta   90.00
_cell.angle_gamma   90.00
#
_symmetry.space_group_name_H-M   'P 1'
#
loop_
_entity.id
_entity.type
_entity.pdbx_description
1 polymer ?
#
loop_
_entity_poly.entity_id
_entity_poly.type
_entity_poly.pdbx_seq_one_letter_code
_entity_poly.pdbx_strand_id
1 'polypeptide(L)'
;ARWHHAVGTPLVSVSGDDALAFAAAFYSPDHPFYARPFAYQYTWGLPRKTTLDRGWAALCFADQADCLSWMARTASRATNLFRSEFDAQATLLGRPGRTRRVVLLIVPPSRETAP
;
A
#
# COMPACT_ATOMS: atom_id res chain seq x y z
N ALA A 1 -0.88 10.66 5.12
CA ALA A 1 0.24 9.89 4.53
C ALA A 1 0.61 10.44 3.14
N ARG A 2 1.76 10.05 2.55
CA ARG A 2 2.23 10.56 1.24
C ARG A 2 1.19 10.45 0.10
N TRP A 3 0.29 9.48 0.16
CA TRP A 3 -0.79 9.32 -0.82
C TRP A 3 -1.82 10.45 -0.81
N HIS A 4 -1.98 11.22 0.29
CA HIS A 4 -2.90 12.37 0.30
C HIS A 4 -2.52 13.42 -0.73
N HIS A 5 -1.22 13.70 -0.84
CA HIS A 5 -0.72 14.63 -1.85
C HIS A 5 -0.84 14.08 -3.28
N ALA A 6 -0.85 12.75 -3.44
CA ALA A 6 -0.87 12.11 -4.75
C ALA A 6 -2.29 11.86 -5.29
N VAL A 7 -3.28 11.60 -4.42
CA VAL A 7 -4.61 11.12 -4.82
C VAL A 7 -5.74 12.03 -4.37
N GLY A 8 -5.56 12.87 -3.34
CA GLY A 8 -6.58 13.79 -2.84
C GLY A 8 -7.77 13.12 -2.13
N THR A 9 -7.88 11.79 -2.17
CA THR A 9 -8.96 11.00 -1.55
C THR A 9 -8.37 9.96 -0.57
N PRO A 10 -9.01 9.72 0.59
CA PRO A 10 -8.64 8.63 1.48
C PRO A 10 -8.71 7.27 0.78
N LEU A 11 -7.75 6.40 1.06
CA LEU A 11 -7.77 5.02 0.59
C LEU A 11 -8.52 4.15 1.61
N VAL A 12 -9.34 3.21 1.14
CA VAL A 12 -10.12 2.35 2.06
C VAL A 12 -9.32 1.15 2.56
N SER A 13 -8.24 0.77 1.86
CA SER A 13 -7.46 -0.41 2.24
C SER A 13 -5.99 -0.33 1.84
N VAL A 14 -5.14 -1.02 2.60
CA VAL A 14 -3.70 -1.12 2.35
C VAL A 14 -3.20 -2.56 2.57
N SER A 15 -2.26 -3.01 1.75
CA SER A 15 -1.59 -4.32 1.89
C SER A 15 -0.17 -4.29 1.32
N GLY A 16 0.48 -5.45 1.15
CA GLY A 16 1.89 -5.55 0.73
C GLY A 16 2.73 -6.20 1.82
N ASP A 17 3.93 -5.67 2.05
CA ASP A 17 4.79 -6.04 3.18
C ASP A 17 4.06 -5.77 4.50
N ASP A 18 4.08 -6.73 5.43
CA ASP A 18 3.31 -6.69 6.67
C ASP A 18 3.66 -5.48 7.54
N ALA A 19 4.96 -5.23 7.75
CA ALA A 19 5.42 -4.12 8.58
C ALA A 19 5.07 -2.76 7.95
N LEU A 20 5.24 -2.62 6.63
CA LEU A 20 4.91 -1.38 5.93
C LEU A 20 3.40 -1.14 5.87
N ALA A 21 2.59 -2.16 5.57
CA ALA A 21 1.15 -2.05 5.46
C ALA A 21 0.49 -1.80 6.82
N PHE A 22 0.95 -2.48 7.88
CA PHE A 22 0.52 -2.21 9.25
C PHE A 22 0.87 -0.79 9.67
N ALA A 23 2.12 -0.35 9.46
CA ALA A 23 2.53 1.02 9.77
C ALA A 23 1.71 2.06 9.00
N ALA A 24 1.42 1.79 7.72
CA ALA A 24 0.59 2.66 6.89
C ALA A 24 -0.86 2.76 7.42
N ALA A 25 -1.47 1.66 7.83
CA ALA A 25 -2.80 1.64 8.44
C ALA A 25 -2.83 2.31 9.82
N PHE A 26 -1.79 2.11 10.62
CA PHE A 26 -1.73 2.61 11.99
C PHE A 26 -1.39 4.11 12.05
N TYR A 27 -0.38 4.57 11.30
CA TYR A 27 0.12 5.94 11.38
C TYR A 27 -0.52 6.91 10.38
N SER A 28 -1.25 6.43 9.37
CA SER A 28 -1.96 7.35 8.47
C SER A 28 -3.22 7.90 9.15
N PRO A 29 -3.50 9.22 9.05
CA PRO A 29 -4.75 9.81 9.52
C PRO A 29 -6.01 9.17 8.92
N ASP A 30 -5.91 8.64 7.69
CA ASP A 30 -7.02 7.95 7.01
C ASP A 30 -7.37 6.59 7.62
N HIS A 31 -6.46 5.99 8.37
CA HIS A 31 -6.59 4.64 8.91
C HIS A 31 -7.15 3.61 7.91
N PRO A 32 -6.52 3.44 6.71
CA PRO A 32 -7.00 2.48 5.73
C PRO A 32 -7.05 1.09 6.36
N PHE A 33 -8.06 0.30 6.00
CA PHE A 33 -8.19 -1.06 6.52
C PHE A 33 -6.95 -1.86 6.15
N TYR A 34 -6.27 -2.39 7.16
CA TYR A 34 -5.14 -3.28 6.96
C TYR A 34 -5.66 -4.61 6.39
N ALA A 35 -5.60 -4.73 5.07
CA ALA A 35 -6.18 -5.83 4.33
C ALA A 35 -5.23 -7.03 4.33
N ARG A 36 -4.94 -7.56 5.53
CA ARG A 36 -4.48 -8.93 5.82
C ARG A 36 -4.08 -9.06 7.30
N PRO A 37 -4.67 -9.97 8.08
CA PRO A 37 -4.11 -10.35 9.38
C PRO A 37 -2.77 -11.09 9.21
N PHE A 38 -1.83 -10.87 10.13
CA PHE A 38 -0.50 -11.52 10.23
C PHE A 38 -0.52 -13.05 9.99
N ALA A 39 -1.62 -13.72 10.34
CA ALA A 39 -1.83 -15.16 10.15
C ALA A 39 -1.80 -15.64 8.68
N TYR A 40 -1.97 -14.74 7.70
CA TYR A 40 -2.03 -15.08 6.27
C TYR A 40 -0.89 -14.46 5.44
N GLN A 41 0.19 -14.06 6.11
CA GLN A 41 1.35 -13.39 5.49
C GLN A 41 2.02 -14.19 4.35
N TYR A 42 1.76 -15.49 4.21
CA TYR A 42 2.34 -16.36 3.17
C TYR A 42 1.33 -16.88 2.13
N THR A 43 0.03 -16.59 2.27
CA THR A 43 -1.01 -16.98 1.29
C THR A 43 -1.51 -15.77 0.51
N TRP A 44 -0.82 -15.49 -0.59
CA TRP A 44 -0.96 -14.23 -1.30
C TRP A 44 -2.13 -14.23 -2.29
N GLY A 45 -3.35 -14.14 -1.76
CA GLY A 45 -4.52 -13.83 -2.58
C GLY A 45 -4.40 -12.46 -3.26
N LEU A 46 -4.93 -12.33 -4.47
CA LEU A 46 -5.06 -11.04 -5.14
C LEU A 46 -6.34 -10.34 -4.67
N PRO A 47 -6.31 -9.02 -4.36
CA PRO A 47 -7.51 -8.26 -4.05
C PRO A 47 -8.59 -8.43 -5.13
N ARG A 48 -9.85 -8.40 -4.72
CA ARG A 48 -10.98 -8.34 -5.66
C ARG A 48 -10.96 -7.01 -6.38
N LYS A 49 -11.39 -6.98 -7.65
CA LYS A 49 -11.48 -5.73 -8.43
C LYS A 49 -12.31 -4.66 -7.70
N THR A 50 -13.43 -5.07 -7.11
CA THR A 50 -14.30 -4.20 -6.30
C THR A 50 -13.62 -3.58 -5.08
N THR A 51 -12.59 -4.23 -4.52
CA THR A 51 -11.76 -3.64 -3.45
C THR A 51 -10.80 -2.60 -4.01
N LEU A 52 -10.17 -2.89 -5.15
CA LEU A 52 -9.26 -1.96 -5.83
C LEU A 52 -9.99 -0.69 -6.27
N ASP A 53 -11.19 -0.83 -6.85
CA ASP A 53 -11.98 0.28 -7.37
C ASP A 53 -12.47 1.25 -6.27
N ARG A 54 -12.47 0.83 -4.99
CA ARG A 54 -12.81 1.67 -3.82
C ARG A 54 -11.61 2.45 -3.27
N GLY A 55 -10.43 2.28 -3.83
CA GLY A 55 -9.20 2.90 -3.35
C GLY A 55 -8.35 1.91 -2.55
N TRP A 56 -7.13 1.69 -3.02
CA TRP A 56 -6.23 0.71 -2.43
C TRP A 56 -4.77 1.15 -2.59
N ALA A 57 -3.91 0.76 -1.65
CA ALA A 57 -2.47 0.88 -1.80
C ALA A 57 -1.73 -0.41 -1.44
N ALA A 58 -0.58 -0.61 -2.08
CA ALA A 58 0.45 -1.56 -1.66
C ALA A 58 1.77 -0.87 -1.35
N LEU A 59 2.45 -1.35 -0.32
CA LEU A 59 3.84 -0.99 -0.02
C LEU A 59 4.70 -2.26 -0.01
N CYS A 60 5.80 -2.25 -0.74
CA CYS A 60 6.81 -3.30 -0.74
C CYS A 60 8.19 -2.67 -0.56
N PHE A 61 9.14 -3.40 0.02
CA PHE A 61 10.54 -3.02 -0.11
C PHE A 61 11.05 -3.34 -1.52
N ALA A 62 11.94 -2.51 -2.06
CA ALA A 62 12.46 -2.69 -3.42
C ALA A 62 13.33 -3.95 -3.60
N ASP A 63 13.81 -4.53 -2.49
CA ASP A 63 14.58 -5.79 -2.46
C ASP A 63 13.71 -7.03 -2.18
N GLN A 64 12.39 -6.88 -2.07
CA GLN A 64 11.44 -7.97 -1.77
C GLN A 64 10.75 -8.45 -3.05
N ALA A 65 11.42 -9.33 -3.80
CA ALA A 65 11.03 -9.73 -5.16
C ALA A 65 9.65 -10.40 -5.24
N ASP A 66 9.30 -11.22 -4.25
CA ASP A 66 7.97 -11.81 -4.12
C ASP A 66 6.92 -10.70 -4.04
N CYS A 67 7.08 -9.73 -3.13
CA CYS A 67 6.14 -8.62 -2.89
C CYS A 67 5.92 -7.81 -4.15
N LEU A 68 7.01 -7.47 -4.84
CA LEU A 68 6.96 -6.75 -6.11
C LEU A 68 6.24 -7.55 -7.20
N SER A 69 6.47 -8.86 -7.28
CA SER A 69 5.77 -9.74 -8.23
C SER A 69 4.27 -9.76 -7.98
N TRP A 70 3.84 -9.83 -6.72
CA TRP A 70 2.42 -9.77 -6.36
C TRP A 70 1.80 -8.40 -6.54
N MET A 71 2.54 -7.33 -6.24
CA MET A 71 2.12 -5.96 -6.50
C MET A 71 1.86 -5.78 -7.99
N ALA A 72 2.75 -6.27 -8.86
CA ALA A 72 2.57 -6.23 -10.31
C ALA A 72 1.34 -7.03 -10.78
N ARG A 73 1.14 -8.25 -10.26
CA ARG A 73 -0.08 -9.04 -10.55
C ARG A 73 -1.35 -8.33 -10.10
N THR A 74 -1.32 -7.67 -8.95
CA THR A 74 -2.46 -6.89 -8.43
C THR A 74 -2.74 -5.67 -9.30
N ALA A 75 -1.68 -4.94 -9.68
CA ALA A 75 -1.75 -3.75 -10.52
C ALA A 75 -2.36 -4.03 -11.90
N SER A 76 -2.11 -5.21 -12.49
CA SER A 76 -2.69 -5.61 -13.79
C SER A 76 -4.23 -5.65 -13.82
N ARG A 77 -4.89 -5.62 -12.65
CA ARG A 77 -6.36 -5.63 -12.51
C ARG A 77 -6.97 -4.23 -12.32
N ALA A 78 -6.12 -3.23 -12.07
CA ALA A 78 -6.53 -1.85 -11.83
C ALA A 78 -6.59 -1.06 -13.13
N THR A 79 -7.57 -0.17 -13.25
CA THR A 79 -7.73 0.68 -14.44
C THR A 79 -6.80 1.89 -14.39
N ASN A 80 -6.63 2.48 -13.20
CA ASN A 80 -5.75 3.61 -12.95
C ASN A 80 -4.81 3.26 -11.80
N LEU A 81 -3.54 3.65 -11.92
CA LEU A 81 -2.56 3.43 -10.87
C LEU A 81 -1.52 4.55 -10.84
N PHE A 82 -1.03 4.83 -9.65
CA PHE A 82 0.12 5.67 -9.40
C PHE A 82 1.21 4.84 -8.72
N ARG A 83 2.44 4.96 -9.20
CA ARG A 83 3.61 4.33 -8.58
C ARG A 83 4.60 5.39 -8.15
N SER A 84 5.13 5.24 -6.94
CA SER A 84 6.19 6.09 -6.41
C SER A 84 7.20 5.24 -5.65
N GLU A 85 8.43 5.72 -5.60
CA GLU A 85 9.49 5.11 -4.81
C GLU A 85 10.10 6.15 -3.88
N PHE A 86 10.47 5.73 -2.69
CA PHE A 86 11.11 6.60 -1.73
C PHE A 86 11.95 5.82 -0.73
N ASP A 87 12.93 6.50 -0.14
CA ASP A 87 13.71 5.94 0.95
C ASP A 87 12.99 6.16 2.28
N ALA A 88 12.89 5.09 3.08
CA ALA A 88 12.35 5.11 4.43
C ALA A 88 13.43 4.68 5.41
N GLN A 89 13.57 5.42 6.51
CA GLN A 89 14.47 5.11 7.62
C GLN A 89 13.64 5.01 8.89
N ALA A 90 13.68 3.84 9.54
CA ALA A 90 13.08 3.67 10.85
C ALA A 90 13.94 4.38 11.91
N THR A 91 13.30 4.89 12.95
CA THR A 91 13.99 5.45 14.13
C THR A 91 13.46 4.78 15.37
N LEU A 92 14.34 4.26 16.21
CA LEU A 92 14.00 3.67 17.49
C LEU A 92 14.74 4.42 18.60
N LEU A 93 13.99 5.08 19.48
CA LEU A 93 14.54 5.87 20.59
C LEU A 93 15.61 6.87 20.12
N GLY A 94 15.34 7.57 19.01
CA GLY A 94 16.26 8.54 18.42
C GLY A 94 17.42 7.93 17.62
N ARG A 95 17.59 6.61 17.60
CA ARG A 95 18.64 5.95 16.81
C ARG A 95 18.12 5.60 15.42
N PRO A 96 18.77 6.08 14.33
CA PRO A 96 18.39 5.73 12.98
C PRO A 96 18.71 4.27 12.68
N GLY A 97 17.78 3.59 12.03
CA GLY A 97 17.96 2.27 11.46
C GLY A 97 18.51 2.31 10.04
N ARG A 98 18.50 1.14 9.38
CA ARG A 98 18.88 1.02 7.97
C ARG A 98 17.86 1.75 7.09
N THR A 99 18.35 2.61 6.20
CA THR A 99 17.54 3.19 5.13
C THR A 99 17.20 2.11 4.11
N ARG A 100 15.92 1.97 3.76
CA ARG A 100 15.44 1.02 2.76
C ARG A 100 14.57 1.73 1.73
N ARG A 101 14.71 1.32 0.47
CA ARG A 101 13.87 1.80 -0.63
C ARG A 101 12.51 1.10 -0.57
N VAL A 102 11.44 1.89 -0.58
CA VAL A 102 10.05 1.44 -0.58
C VAL A 102 9.43 1.77 -1.92
N VAL A 103 8.71 0.81 -2.49
CA VAL A 103 7.85 0.96 -3.66
C VAL A 103 6.41 1.07 -3.16
N LEU A 104 5.77 2.19 -3.48
CA LEU A 104 4.36 2.46 -3.20
C LEU A 104 3.58 2.39 -4.51
N LEU A 105 2.52 1.60 -4.52
CA LEU A 105 1.54 1.58 -5.59
C LEU A 105 0.18 1.97 -5.03
N ILE A 106 -0.50 2.89 -5.70
CA ILE A 106 -1.81 3.38 -5.31
C ILE A 106 -2.78 3.19 -6.47
N VAL A 107 -3.92 2.59 -6.18
CA VAL A 107 -5.10 2.58 -7.04
C VAL A 107 -6.06 3.61 -6.44
N PRO A 108 -6.28 4.76 -7.10
CA PRO A 108 -7.24 5.74 -6.60
C PRO A 108 -8.65 5.15 -6.66
N PRO A 109 -9.55 5.56 -5.76
CA PRO A 109 -10.96 5.21 -5.91
C PRO A 109 -11.46 5.67 -7.27
N SER A 110 -12.24 4.82 -7.94
CA SER A 110 -12.99 5.24 -9.12
C SER A 110 -13.86 6.41 -8.71
N ARG A 111 -13.87 7.51 -9.49
CA ARG A 111 -14.92 8.52 -9.34
C ARG A 111 -16.24 7.82 -9.63
N GLU A 112 -16.95 7.40 -8.60
CA GLU A 112 -18.39 7.25 -8.71
C GLU A 112 -18.90 8.67 -8.97
N THR A 113 -19.46 8.90 -10.15
CA THR A 113 -20.29 10.07 -10.39
C THR A 113 -21.25 10.14 -9.20
N ALA A 114 -21.08 11.14 -8.34
CA ALA A 114 -21.99 11.35 -7.24
C ALA A 114 -23.42 11.39 -7.83
N PRO A 115 -24.40 10.69 -7.24
CA PRO A 115 -25.79 10.85 -7.65
C PRO A 115 -26.24 12.30 -7.51
#